data_AF-A0A948V0H0-F1
#
_entry.id   AF-A0A948V0H0-F1
#
_cell.length_a   1.000
_cell.length_b   1.000
_cell.length_c   1.000
_cell.angle_alpha   90.00
_cell.angle_beta   90.00
_cell.angle_gamma   90.00
#
_symmetry.space_group_name_H-M   'P 1'
#
loop_
_entity.id
_entity.type
_entity.pdbx_description
1 polymer ?
#
loop_
_entity_poly.entity_id
_entity_poly.type
_entity_poly.pdbx_seq_one_letter_code
_entity_poly.pdbx_strand_id
1 'polypeptide(L)'
;MSEAEFYTFFTGGLGLLVALMTLVAWHLWRMREDARAGRVSALGGISHEMRINLHRMVSELSQVAANPAVGPDVLLPIRHPQLDGVNSAMINANRNGIAVIGVTYQELEARKLSLRAQLAQGNAPGAVLDDAMDAAINGIAALYFWDVHNGALPNEIGRVRSWDVRDWMKTHGFKADAFTGMHLRDEVVERLRMYGLELTPKPLTHTAWEYYNMHYDRQADAHGPLGRRRQAPADEPDEGEGGDGAGADDAPRGLFGFRKKPAEAAYASEDIAETETGTPPASGVLTGELVENGDQPEPGPDAVSVDTKTFV
;
A
#
# COMPACT_ATOMS: atom_id res chain seq x y z
N MET A 1 -62.23 -16.87 -26.23
CA MET A 1 -61.36 -15.78 -25.76
C MET A 1 -61.44 -14.68 -26.81
N SER A 2 -61.89 -13.49 -26.42
CA SER A 2 -61.98 -12.36 -27.35
C SER A 2 -60.58 -11.80 -27.64
N GLU A 3 -60.40 -11.18 -28.81
CA GLU A 3 -59.11 -10.59 -29.22
C GLU A 3 -58.59 -9.58 -28.17
N ALA A 4 -59.50 -8.84 -27.53
CA ALA A 4 -59.21 -7.91 -26.45
C ALA A 4 -58.69 -8.59 -25.17
N GLU A 5 -59.20 -9.77 -24.81
CA GLU A 5 -58.70 -10.57 -23.68
C GLU A 5 -57.29 -11.10 -23.93
N PHE A 6 -56.98 -11.47 -25.17
CA PHE A 6 -55.65 -11.91 -25.57
C PHE A 6 -54.62 -10.77 -25.49
N TYR A 7 -54.94 -9.58 -26.01
CA TYR A 7 -54.04 -8.43 -25.94
C TYR A 7 -53.83 -7.92 -24.51
N THR A 8 -54.84 -7.96 -23.65
CA THR A 8 -54.71 -7.58 -22.22
C THR A 8 -53.88 -8.59 -21.43
N PHE A 9 -54.03 -9.89 -21.70
CA PHE A 9 -53.16 -10.92 -21.13
C PHE A 9 -51.71 -10.75 -21.60
N PHE A 10 -51.48 -10.48 -22.89
CA PHE A 10 -50.13 -10.32 -23.43
C PHE A 10 -49.47 -9.03 -22.94
N THR A 11 -50.17 -7.90 -22.94
CA THR A 11 -49.63 -6.61 -22.46
C THR A 11 -49.48 -6.57 -20.94
N GLY A 12 -50.42 -7.13 -20.19
CA GLY A 12 -50.34 -7.27 -18.74
C GLY A 12 -49.25 -8.26 -18.31
N GLY A 13 -49.17 -9.42 -18.97
CA GLY A 13 -48.15 -10.44 -18.72
C GLY A 13 -46.74 -9.97 -19.09
N LEU A 14 -46.58 -9.34 -20.26
CA LEU A 14 -45.31 -8.74 -20.67
C LEU A 14 -44.91 -7.59 -19.74
N GLY A 15 -45.86 -6.74 -19.35
CA GLY A 15 -45.64 -5.66 -18.39
C GLY A 15 -45.17 -6.17 -17.03
N LEU A 16 -45.79 -7.24 -16.52
CA LEU A 16 -45.36 -7.91 -15.29
C LEU A 16 -43.97 -8.54 -15.42
N LEU A 17 -43.65 -9.16 -16.57
CA LEU A 17 -42.33 -9.72 -16.82
C LEU A 17 -41.26 -8.63 -16.83
N VAL A 18 -41.51 -7.52 -17.52
CA VAL A 18 -40.59 -6.36 -17.54
C VAL A 18 -40.42 -5.77 -16.14
N ALA A 19 -41.51 -5.62 -15.38
CA ALA A 19 -41.45 -5.15 -14.00
C ALA A 19 -40.64 -6.09 -13.10
N LEU A 20 -40.85 -7.41 -13.22
CA LEU A 20 -40.08 -8.42 -12.49
C LEU A 20 -38.59 -8.37 -12.85
N MET A 21 -38.25 -8.32 -14.13
CA MET A 21 -36.85 -8.23 -14.58
C MET A 21 -36.18 -6.95 -14.08
N THR A 22 -36.92 -5.83 -14.07
CA THR A 22 -36.42 -4.56 -13.54
C THR A 22 -36.19 -4.63 -12.03
N LEU A 23 -37.10 -5.24 -11.27
CA LEU A 23 -36.93 -5.46 -9.83
C LEU A 23 -35.74 -6.37 -9.50
N VAL A 24 -35.57 -7.46 -10.25
CA VAL A 24 -34.43 -8.36 -10.10
C VAL A 24 -33.13 -7.63 -10.43
N ALA A 25 -33.08 -6.89 -11.54
CA ALA A 25 -31.91 -6.09 -11.92
C ALA A 25 -31.57 -5.04 -10.84
N TRP A 26 -32.59 -4.35 -10.30
CA TRP A 26 -32.43 -3.41 -9.20
C TRP A 26 -31.86 -4.07 -7.94
N HIS A 27 -32.39 -5.24 -7.55
CA HIS A 27 -31.89 -5.96 -6.39
C HIS A 27 -30.44 -6.43 -6.56
N LEU A 28 -30.09 -6.97 -7.72
CA LEU A 28 -28.71 -7.37 -8.03
C LEU A 28 -27.76 -6.17 -8.01
N TRP A 29 -28.19 -5.04 -8.58
CA TRP A 29 -27.42 -3.80 -8.52
C TRP A 29 -27.22 -3.33 -7.08
N ARG A 30 -28.28 -3.33 -6.26
CA ARG A 30 -28.20 -2.92 -4.85
C ARG A 30 -27.28 -3.83 -4.04
N MET A 31 -27.38 -5.15 -4.21
CA MET A 31 -26.50 -6.11 -3.55
C MET A 31 -25.04 -5.90 -3.95
N ARG A 32 -24.77 -5.62 -5.24
CA ARG A 32 -23.42 -5.31 -5.71
C ARG A 32 -22.87 -4.03 -5.08
N GLU A 33 -23.71 -3.01 -4.96
CA GLU A 33 -23.31 -1.74 -4.34
C GLU A 33 -23.02 -1.91 -2.84
N ASP A 34 -23.88 -2.63 -2.11
CA ASP A 34 -23.67 -2.90 -0.69
C ASP A 34 -22.41 -3.76 -0.46
N ALA A 35 -22.14 -4.75 -1.32
CA ALA A 35 -20.91 -5.54 -1.27
C ALA A 35 -19.66 -4.70 -1.60
N ARG A 36 -19.76 -3.72 -2.50
CA ARG A 36 -18.68 -2.79 -2.82
C ARG A 36 -18.41 -1.86 -1.63
N ALA A 37 -19.45 -1.27 -1.05
CA ALA A 37 -19.35 -0.39 0.10
C ALA A 37 -18.77 -1.12 1.32
N GLY A 38 -19.26 -2.33 1.61
CA GLY A 38 -18.73 -3.18 2.69
C GLY A 38 -17.24 -3.49 2.52
N ARG A 39 -16.80 -3.80 1.30
CA ARG A 39 -15.38 -4.00 0.99
C ARG A 39 -14.55 -2.75 1.19
N VAL A 40 -14.97 -1.60 0.67
CA VAL A 40 -14.23 -0.34 0.85
C VAL A 40 -14.10 0.00 2.34
N SER A 41 -15.17 -0.21 3.11
CA SER A 41 -15.14 0.00 4.55
C SER A 41 -14.21 -0.96 5.28
N ALA A 42 -14.18 -2.24 4.92
CA ALA A 42 -13.32 -3.24 5.54
C ALA A 42 -11.83 -2.97 5.23
N LEU A 43 -11.50 -2.63 3.98
CA LEU A 43 -10.12 -2.31 3.56
C LEU A 43 -9.63 -1.00 4.20
N GLY A 44 -10.50 0.01 4.30
CA GLY A 44 -10.20 1.23 5.06
C GLY A 44 -10.03 0.97 6.57
N GLY A 45 -10.75 -0.03 7.10
CA GLY A 45 -10.60 -0.52 8.47
C GLY A 45 -9.19 -1.02 8.77
N ILE A 46 -8.57 -1.77 7.86
CA ILE A 46 -7.17 -2.21 7.97
C ILE A 46 -6.22 -1.00 8.05
N SER A 47 -6.39 -0.01 7.17
CA SER A 47 -5.55 1.20 7.18
C SER A 47 -5.65 1.95 8.51
N HIS A 48 -6.87 2.09 9.03
CA HIS A 48 -7.13 2.79 10.29
C HIS A 48 -6.53 2.05 11.50
N GLU A 49 -6.72 0.73 11.54
CA GLU A 49 -6.18 -0.13 12.59
C GLU A 49 -4.65 -0.10 12.62
N MET A 50 -4.01 -0.35 11.47
CA MET A 50 -2.55 -0.35 11.35
C MET A 50 -1.96 0.98 11.78
N ARG A 51 -2.62 2.09 11.42
CA ARG A 51 -2.20 3.43 11.84
C ARG A 51 -2.27 3.63 13.35
N ILE A 52 -3.34 3.18 14.01
CA ILE A 52 -3.45 3.25 15.48
C ILE A 52 -2.34 2.42 16.13
N ASN A 53 -2.11 1.21 15.63
CA ASN A 53 -1.07 0.32 16.13
C ASN A 53 0.32 0.92 15.95
N LEU A 54 0.60 1.55 14.80
CA LEU A 54 1.88 2.23 14.54
C LEU A 54 2.06 3.47 15.41
N HIS A 55 1.03 4.30 15.60
CA HIS A 55 1.10 5.45 16.52
C HIS A 55 1.41 5.01 17.94
N ARG A 56 0.76 3.94 18.38
CA ARG A 56 1.03 3.34 19.69
C ARG A 56 2.46 2.82 19.75
N MET A 57 2.91 2.04 18.76
CA MET A 57 4.26 1.48 18.71
C MET A 57 5.31 2.60 18.77
N VAL A 58 5.20 3.63 17.93
CA VAL A 58 6.11 4.78 17.92
C VAL A 58 6.13 5.48 19.28
N SER A 59 4.98 5.70 19.91
CA SER A 59 4.89 6.30 21.25
C SER A 59 5.58 5.44 22.31
N GLU A 60 5.32 4.14 22.34
CA GLU A 60 5.93 3.23 23.31
C GLU A 60 7.45 3.12 23.11
N LEU A 61 7.92 3.00 21.87
CA LEU A 61 9.35 2.99 21.54
C LEU A 61 10.02 4.31 21.93
N SER A 62 9.36 5.45 21.71
CA SER A 62 9.88 6.77 22.14
C SER A 62 10.02 6.86 23.67
N GLN A 63 9.10 6.24 24.43
CA GLN A 63 9.17 6.21 25.89
C GLN A 63 10.33 5.33 26.38
N VAL A 64 10.54 4.17 25.75
CA VAL A 64 11.67 3.28 26.04
C VAL A 64 13.00 3.96 25.69
N ALA A 65 13.05 4.67 24.56
CA ALA A 65 14.23 5.43 24.13
C ALA A 65 14.57 6.59 25.09
N ALA A 66 13.54 7.30 25.57
CA ALA A 66 13.73 8.43 26.48
C ALA A 66 14.11 7.98 27.91
N ASN A 67 13.61 6.82 28.36
CA ASN A 67 13.80 6.33 29.72
C ASN A 67 14.24 4.85 29.71
N PRO A 68 15.55 4.58 29.80
CA PRO A 68 16.08 3.21 29.79
C PRO A 68 15.66 2.33 30.97
N ALA A 69 15.14 2.93 32.05
CA ALA A 69 14.62 2.23 33.23
C ALA A 69 13.13 1.85 33.11
N VAL A 70 12.50 2.07 31.95
CA VAL A 70 11.11 1.70 31.71
C VAL A 70 10.93 0.19 31.74
N GLY A 71 9.95 -0.27 32.51
CA GLY A 71 9.61 -1.68 32.64
C GLY A 71 8.91 -2.24 31.38
N PRO A 72 8.81 -3.59 31.28
CA PRO A 72 8.24 -4.28 30.12
C PRO A 72 6.75 -4.00 29.89
N ASP A 73 6.02 -3.49 30.90
CA ASP A 73 4.58 -3.27 30.84
C ASP A 73 4.15 -2.09 29.96
N VAL A 74 5.09 -1.22 29.59
CA VAL A 74 4.83 -0.16 28.60
C VAL A 74 4.56 -0.72 27.21
N LEU A 75 5.07 -1.92 26.90
CA LEU A 75 4.90 -2.56 25.60
C LEU A 75 3.63 -3.41 25.57
N LEU A 76 2.57 -2.88 24.95
CA LEU A 76 1.28 -3.56 24.84
C LEU A 76 1.22 -4.56 23.66
N PRO A 77 0.50 -5.68 23.75
CA PRO A 77 0.37 -6.59 22.62
C PRO A 77 -0.31 -5.91 21.42
N ILE A 78 0.12 -6.25 20.21
CA ILE A 78 -0.47 -5.77 18.97
C ILE A 78 -1.66 -6.67 18.63
N ARG A 79 -2.79 -6.06 18.23
CA ARG A 79 -4.01 -6.77 17.85
C ARG A 79 -4.46 -6.26 16.48
N HIS A 80 -4.94 -7.17 15.63
CA HIS A 80 -5.32 -6.86 14.25
C HIS A 80 -6.66 -7.48 13.81
N PRO A 81 -7.77 -7.25 14.55
CA PRO A 81 -9.07 -7.86 14.28
C PRO A 81 -9.66 -7.53 12.90
N GLN A 82 -9.36 -6.36 12.31
CA GLN A 82 -9.85 -5.99 10.98
C GLN A 82 -9.14 -6.81 9.90
N LEU A 83 -7.83 -7.02 10.03
CA LEU A 83 -7.08 -7.88 9.13
C LEU A 83 -7.58 -9.33 9.23
N ASP A 84 -7.80 -9.83 10.44
CA ASP A 84 -8.36 -11.18 10.66
C ASP A 84 -9.76 -11.33 10.05
N GLY A 85 -10.60 -10.30 10.19
CA GLY A 85 -11.91 -10.23 9.57
C GLY A 85 -11.84 -10.25 8.03
N VAL A 86 -10.90 -9.53 7.44
CA VAL A 86 -10.70 -9.48 5.98
C VAL A 86 -10.09 -10.79 5.46
N ASN A 87 -9.21 -11.44 6.21
CA ASN A 87 -8.63 -12.74 5.84
C ASN A 87 -9.65 -13.88 5.92
N SER A 88 -10.56 -13.83 6.90
CA SER A 88 -11.64 -14.81 7.04
C SER A 88 -12.79 -14.57 6.06
N ALA A 89 -13.02 -13.33 5.64
CA ALA A 89 -14.01 -12.99 4.63
C ALA A 89 -13.46 -13.18 3.20
N MET A 90 -14.28 -13.69 2.27
CA MET A 90 -13.90 -13.78 0.85
C MET A 90 -14.03 -12.42 0.14
N ILE A 91 -13.25 -11.43 0.59
CA ILE A 91 -13.23 -10.09 -0.01
C ILE A 91 -12.25 -10.05 -1.18
N ASN A 92 -12.74 -9.71 -2.37
CA ASN A 92 -11.89 -9.51 -3.54
C ASN A 92 -11.07 -8.22 -3.39
N ALA A 93 -9.85 -8.36 -2.89
CA ALA A 93 -8.85 -7.32 -2.70
C ALA A 93 -7.46 -7.84 -3.13
N ASN A 94 -6.47 -6.94 -3.19
CA ASN A 94 -5.10 -7.30 -3.50
C ASN A 94 -4.52 -8.22 -2.41
N ARG A 95 -4.46 -9.52 -2.69
CA ARG A 95 -3.98 -10.53 -1.75
C ARG A 95 -2.51 -10.34 -1.39
N ASN A 96 -1.70 -9.84 -2.32
CA ASN A 96 -0.29 -9.56 -2.05
C ASN A 96 -0.16 -8.41 -1.04
N GLY A 97 -0.93 -7.33 -1.22
CA GLY A 97 -0.99 -6.23 -0.27
C GLY A 97 -1.42 -6.67 1.13
N ILE A 98 -2.46 -7.50 1.22
CA ILE A 98 -2.94 -8.07 2.50
C ILE A 98 -1.86 -8.94 3.14
N ALA A 99 -1.18 -9.78 2.37
CA ALA A 99 -0.10 -10.62 2.85
C ALA A 99 1.07 -9.79 3.40
N VAL A 100 1.46 -8.71 2.70
CA VAL A 100 2.49 -7.77 3.16
C VAL A 100 2.08 -7.15 4.50
N ILE A 101 0.84 -6.69 4.64
CA ILE A 101 0.35 -6.14 5.91
C ILE A 101 0.37 -7.21 7.02
N GLY A 102 -0.04 -8.43 6.73
CA GLY A 102 0.03 -9.55 7.68
C GLY A 102 1.45 -9.84 8.16
N VAL A 103 2.41 -9.89 7.23
CA VAL A 103 3.83 -10.07 7.57
C VAL A 103 4.34 -8.89 8.40
N THR A 104 3.96 -7.65 8.08
CA THR A 104 4.38 -6.50 8.88
C THR A 104 3.84 -6.54 10.30
N TYR A 105 2.63 -7.03 10.53
CA TYR A 105 2.12 -7.22 11.88
C TYR A 105 2.90 -8.26 12.67
N GLN A 106 3.23 -9.39 12.03
CA GLN A 106 4.04 -10.44 12.65
C GLN A 106 5.45 -9.93 12.99
N GLU A 107 6.06 -9.15 12.10
CA GLU A 107 7.37 -8.53 12.35
C GLU A 107 7.30 -7.56 13.53
N LEU A 108 6.31 -6.66 13.55
CA LEU A 108 6.11 -5.70 14.65
C LEU A 108 5.91 -6.41 15.99
N GLU A 109 5.08 -7.47 16.02
CA GLU A 109 4.85 -8.25 17.23
C GLU A 109 6.12 -8.97 17.69
N ALA A 110 6.85 -9.60 16.77
CA ALA A 110 8.10 -10.30 17.08
C ALA A 110 9.14 -9.35 17.69
N ARG A 111 9.38 -8.19 17.05
CA ARG A 111 10.35 -7.20 17.58
C ARG A 111 9.92 -6.64 18.92
N LYS A 112 8.61 -6.43 19.12
CA LYS A 112 8.07 -5.96 20.39
C LYS A 112 8.22 -6.99 21.51
N LEU A 113 8.01 -8.27 21.20
CA LEU A 113 8.23 -9.37 22.16
C LEU A 113 9.71 -9.50 22.52
N SER A 114 10.62 -9.38 21.55
CA SER A 114 12.06 -9.35 21.81
C SER A 114 12.45 -8.19 22.72
N LEU A 115 11.95 -6.98 22.46
CA LEU A 115 12.21 -5.81 23.30
C LEU A 115 11.62 -5.99 24.71
N ARG A 116 10.40 -6.52 24.82
CA ARG A 116 9.76 -6.82 26.11
C ARG A 116 10.57 -7.82 26.92
N ALA A 117 11.10 -8.87 26.29
CA ALA A 117 11.96 -9.85 26.93
C ALA A 117 13.26 -9.23 27.43
N GLN A 118 13.88 -8.35 26.64
CA GLN A 118 15.09 -7.61 27.01
C GLN A 118 14.87 -6.73 28.25
N LEU A 119 13.76 -5.97 28.26
CA LEU A 119 13.38 -5.12 29.40
C LEU A 119 13.03 -5.93 30.65
N ALA A 120 12.38 -7.09 30.48
CA ALA A 120 12.05 -7.98 31.59
C ALA A 120 13.30 -8.58 32.26
N GLN A 121 14.39 -8.75 31.50
CA GLN A 121 15.69 -9.19 32.04
C GLN A 121 16.48 -8.06 32.72
N GLY A 122 15.98 -6.81 32.68
CA GLY A 122 16.68 -5.65 33.22
C GLY A 122 17.89 -5.22 32.38
N ASN A 123 18.00 -5.73 31.14
CA ASN A 123 19.08 -5.37 30.24
C ASN A 123 18.81 -4.04 29.53
N ALA A 124 19.86 -3.33 29.16
CA ALA A 124 19.73 -2.12 28.35
C ALA A 124 19.11 -2.48 26.97
N PRO A 125 18.17 -1.67 26.46
CA PRO A 125 17.41 -1.98 25.26
C PRO A 125 18.27 -1.95 23.97
N GLY A 126 19.23 -1.02 23.86
CA GLY A 126 20.26 -0.97 22.82
C GLY A 126 19.78 -1.38 21.41
N ALA A 127 20.47 -2.37 20.83
CA ALA A 127 20.18 -2.85 19.47
C ALA A 127 18.76 -3.43 19.28
N VAL A 128 18.12 -3.96 20.34
CA VAL A 128 16.76 -4.53 20.22
C VAL A 128 15.73 -3.41 20.07
N LEU A 129 15.99 -2.23 20.63
CA LEU A 129 15.19 -1.04 20.40
C LEU A 129 15.37 -0.52 18.98
N ASP A 130 16.60 -0.49 18.47
CA ASP A 130 16.88 -0.08 17.10
C ASP A 130 16.16 -0.98 16.09
N ASP A 131 16.22 -2.32 16.28
CA ASP A 131 15.46 -3.30 15.49
C ASP A 131 13.94 -3.05 15.53
N ALA A 132 13.40 -2.67 16.70
CA ALA A 132 11.98 -2.38 16.86
C ALA A 132 11.58 -1.04 16.20
N MET A 133 12.46 -0.04 16.24
CA MET A 133 12.30 1.23 15.51
C MET A 133 12.33 0.99 14.00
N ASP A 134 13.25 0.15 13.53
CA ASP A 134 13.33 -0.24 12.13
C ASP A 134 12.08 -0.97 11.64
N ALA A 135 11.52 -1.87 12.46
CA ALA A 135 10.26 -2.52 12.16
C ALA A 135 9.08 -1.53 12.15
N ALA A 136 9.07 -0.51 13.01
CA ALA A 136 8.06 0.56 12.95
C ALA A 136 8.16 1.36 11.65
N ILE A 137 9.37 1.68 11.18
CA ILE A 137 9.62 2.33 9.89
C ILE A 137 9.14 1.43 8.73
N ASN A 138 9.43 0.12 8.78
CA ASN A 138 8.90 -0.87 7.83
C ASN A 138 7.37 -0.86 7.80
N GLY A 139 6.73 -0.87 8.96
CA GLY A 139 5.28 -0.85 9.08
C GLY A 139 4.64 0.42 8.53
N ILE A 140 5.26 1.60 8.73
CA ILE A 140 4.78 2.86 8.14
C ILE A 140 4.93 2.83 6.61
N ALA A 141 6.04 2.30 6.09
CA ALA A 141 6.24 2.16 4.65
C ALA A 141 5.23 1.17 4.02
N ALA A 142 4.94 0.05 4.68
CA ALA A 142 3.91 -0.89 4.23
C ALA A 142 2.50 -0.26 4.26
N LEU A 143 2.20 0.50 5.32
CA LEU A 143 0.96 1.27 5.40
C LEU A 143 0.86 2.30 4.26
N TYR A 144 1.96 2.94 3.87
CA TYR A 144 1.96 3.87 2.73
C TYR A 144 1.57 3.17 1.42
N PHE A 145 2.17 2.01 1.11
CA PHE A 145 1.81 1.23 -0.07
C PHE A 145 0.35 0.78 -0.04
N TRP A 146 -0.14 0.38 1.13
CA TRP A 146 -1.53 -0.01 1.30
C TRP A 146 -2.51 1.15 1.12
N ASP A 147 -2.28 2.27 1.81
CA ASP A 147 -3.21 3.39 1.90
C ASP A 147 -3.25 4.24 0.62
N VAL A 148 -2.09 4.48 -0.01
CA VAL A 148 -1.99 5.33 -1.21
C VAL A 148 -2.11 4.54 -2.50
N HIS A 149 -1.59 3.31 -2.51
CA HIS A 149 -1.46 2.51 -3.73
C HIS A 149 -2.24 1.18 -3.69
N ASN A 150 -3.15 1.00 -2.74
CA ASN A 150 -3.97 -0.22 -2.60
C ASN A 150 -3.13 -1.52 -2.53
N GLY A 151 -1.93 -1.43 -1.95
CA GLY A 151 -1.01 -2.56 -1.80
C GLY A 151 -0.32 -2.98 -3.10
N ALA A 152 -0.29 -2.11 -4.12
CA ALA A 152 0.47 -2.35 -5.35
C ALA A 152 1.96 -2.55 -5.07
N LEU A 153 2.63 -3.30 -5.94
CA LEU A 153 4.06 -3.54 -5.82
C LEU A 153 4.85 -2.26 -6.17
N PRO A 154 6.05 -2.06 -5.61
CA PRO A 154 6.88 -0.88 -5.91
C PRO A 154 7.09 -0.64 -7.42
N ASN A 155 7.24 -1.71 -8.19
CA ASN A 155 7.42 -1.66 -9.65
C ASN A 155 6.17 -1.16 -10.42
N GLU A 156 4.98 -1.24 -9.81
CA GLU A 156 3.70 -0.84 -10.42
C GLU A 156 3.35 0.62 -10.11
N ILE A 157 3.96 1.20 -9.06
CA ILE A 157 3.58 2.50 -8.49
C ILE A 157 4.15 3.69 -9.30
N GLY A 158 5.11 3.43 -10.18
CA GLY A 158 5.75 4.48 -10.98
C GLY A 158 6.48 5.50 -10.11
N ARG A 159 6.57 6.74 -10.60
CA ARG A 159 7.34 7.82 -9.95
C ARG A 159 6.49 8.58 -8.95
N VAL A 160 7.00 8.67 -7.73
CA VAL A 160 6.40 9.43 -6.63
C VAL A 160 7.36 10.53 -6.18
N ARG A 161 6.85 11.67 -5.69
CA ARG A 161 7.71 12.70 -5.09
C ARG A 161 7.87 12.42 -3.61
N SER A 162 9.09 12.54 -3.07
CA SER A 162 9.32 12.34 -1.63
C SER A 162 8.57 13.34 -0.76
N TRP A 163 8.22 14.52 -1.29
CA TRP A 163 7.32 15.45 -0.61
C TRP A 163 5.92 14.87 -0.40
N ASP A 164 5.37 14.14 -1.39
CA ASP A 164 4.03 13.57 -1.29
C ASP A 164 3.96 12.51 -0.17
N VAL A 165 5.03 11.72 0.01
CA VAL A 165 5.17 10.80 1.15
C VAL A 165 5.20 11.55 2.49
N ARG A 166 5.99 12.63 2.58
CA ARG A 166 6.08 13.44 3.81
C ARG A 166 4.75 14.09 4.17
N ASP A 167 4.05 14.62 3.17
CA ASP A 167 2.73 15.24 3.35
C ASP A 167 1.69 14.20 3.77
N TRP A 168 1.74 13.00 3.20
CA TRP A 168 0.92 11.88 3.66
C TRP A 168 1.22 11.55 5.13
N MET A 169 2.48 11.43 5.52
CA MET A 169 2.86 11.17 6.92
C MET A 169 2.40 12.29 7.86
N LYS A 170 2.53 13.55 7.45
CA LYS A 170 2.09 14.73 8.19
C LYS A 170 0.57 14.74 8.37
N THR A 171 -0.18 14.44 7.30
CA THR A 171 -1.64 14.34 7.31
C THR A 171 -2.12 13.25 8.27
N HIS A 172 -1.33 12.17 8.39
CA HIS A 172 -1.62 11.05 9.27
C HIS A 172 -1.03 11.16 10.69
N GLY A 173 -0.48 12.32 11.04
CA GLY A 173 -0.04 12.64 12.40
C GLY A 173 1.32 12.06 12.78
N PHE A 174 2.08 11.48 11.84
CA PHE A 174 3.44 11.01 12.12
C PHE A 174 4.39 12.22 12.25
N LYS A 175 4.87 12.44 13.47
CA LYS A 175 5.82 13.51 13.79
C LYS A 175 7.21 13.18 13.25
N ALA A 176 7.92 14.18 12.75
CA ALA A 176 9.29 13.98 12.25
C ALA A 176 10.24 13.62 13.41
N ASP A 177 10.07 14.28 14.55
CA ASP A 177 10.92 14.12 15.75
C ASP A 177 10.29 13.14 16.75
N ALA A 178 9.67 12.07 16.23
CA ALA A 178 9.05 11.05 17.08
C ALA A 178 10.11 10.24 17.86
N PHE A 179 11.32 10.15 17.31
CA PHE A 179 12.47 9.52 17.94
C PHE A 179 13.59 10.55 18.12
N THR A 180 14.28 10.50 19.26
CA THR A 180 15.39 11.42 19.54
C THR A 180 16.56 11.12 18.61
N GLY A 181 17.05 12.13 17.88
CA GLY A 181 18.21 12.00 17.00
C GLY A 181 17.93 11.37 15.63
N MET A 182 16.67 11.10 15.29
CA MET A 182 16.26 10.51 14.01
C MET A 182 15.07 11.27 13.42
N HIS A 183 15.10 11.57 12.12
CA HIS A 183 13.97 12.13 11.41
C HIS A 183 13.12 11.02 10.80
N LEU A 184 12.04 10.62 11.49
CA LEU A 184 11.19 9.49 11.09
C LEU A 184 10.69 9.57 9.64
N ARG A 185 10.36 10.77 9.17
CA ARG A 185 9.85 10.97 7.80
C ARG A 185 10.90 10.71 6.74
N ASP A 186 12.16 10.93 7.06
CA ASP A 186 13.28 10.73 6.15
C ASP A 186 13.63 9.25 6.06
N GLU A 187 13.66 8.57 7.20
CA GLU A 187 13.88 7.12 7.25
C GLU A 187 12.80 6.34 6.51
N VAL A 188 11.54 6.75 6.62
CA VAL A 188 10.45 6.14 5.84
C VAL A 188 10.64 6.38 4.34
N VAL A 189 11.05 7.58 3.94
CA VAL A 189 11.34 7.89 2.53
C VAL A 189 12.49 7.01 2.02
N GLU A 190 13.55 6.82 2.80
CA GLU A 190 14.63 5.92 2.39
C GLU A 190 14.22 4.46 2.40
N ARG A 191 13.41 4.02 3.36
CA ARG A 191 12.87 2.66 3.38
C ARG A 191 12.05 2.36 2.13
N LEU A 192 11.24 3.31 1.68
CA LEU A 192 10.48 3.18 0.42
C LEU A 192 11.41 3.09 -0.80
N ARG A 193 12.54 3.82 -0.81
CA ARG A 193 13.56 3.67 -1.87
C ARG A 193 14.23 2.30 -1.83
N MET A 194 14.53 1.77 -0.65
CA MET A 194 15.08 0.41 -0.47
C MET A 194 14.12 -0.66 -0.99
N TYR A 195 12.81 -0.44 -0.86
CA TYR A 195 11.79 -1.30 -1.45
C TYR A 195 11.65 -1.17 -2.97
N GLY A 196 12.38 -0.25 -3.61
CA GLY A 196 12.40 -0.08 -5.06
C GLY A 196 11.43 0.97 -5.59
N LEU A 197 10.81 1.79 -4.73
CA LEU A 197 9.96 2.89 -5.19
C LEU A 197 10.81 4.01 -5.81
N GLU A 198 10.46 4.43 -7.02
CA GLU A 198 11.13 5.55 -7.69
C GLU A 198 10.71 6.90 -7.06
N LEU A 199 11.43 7.32 -6.02
CA LEU A 199 11.20 8.59 -5.34
C LEU A 199 12.05 9.73 -5.91
N THR A 200 11.39 10.85 -6.22
CA THR A 200 12.01 12.08 -6.71
C THR A 200 12.04 13.17 -5.62
N PRO A 201 13.19 13.84 -5.41
CA PRO A 201 14.46 13.72 -6.13
C PRO A 201 15.22 12.45 -5.75
N LYS A 202 16.03 11.96 -6.69
CA LYS A 202 16.91 10.81 -6.48
C LYS A 202 18.05 11.26 -5.55
N PRO A 203 18.25 10.60 -4.40
CA PRO A 203 19.30 10.99 -3.48
C PRO A 203 20.62 10.58 -4.14
N LEU A 204 21.53 11.54 -4.33
CA LEU A 204 22.92 11.20 -4.66
C LEU A 204 23.91 11.66 -3.59
N THR A 205 23.51 12.56 -2.67
CA THR A 205 24.46 13.16 -1.71
C THR A 205 23.86 13.60 -0.36
N HIS A 206 22.53 13.64 -0.21
CA HIS A 206 21.86 14.26 0.95
C HIS A 206 20.69 13.42 1.46
N THR A 207 20.47 13.45 2.77
CA THR A 207 19.18 13.04 3.35
C THR A 207 18.08 13.92 2.75
N ALA A 208 16.85 13.42 2.65
CA ALA A 208 15.81 14.20 1.97
C ALA A 208 15.48 15.52 2.73
N TRP A 209 15.69 15.59 4.04
CA TRP A 209 15.62 16.80 4.87
C TRP A 209 16.73 17.78 4.50
N GLU A 210 17.97 17.33 4.37
CA GLU A 210 19.08 18.15 3.88
C GLU A 210 18.78 18.69 2.48
N TYR A 211 18.31 17.84 1.57
CA TYR A 211 17.99 18.23 0.20
C TYR A 211 16.93 19.34 0.14
N TYR A 212 15.90 19.27 0.98
CA TYR A 212 14.82 20.27 0.98
C TYR A 212 15.12 21.49 1.86
N ASN A 213 15.98 21.38 2.85
CA ASN A 213 16.46 22.51 3.66
C ASN A 213 17.56 23.30 2.98
N MET A 214 18.21 22.73 1.96
CA MET A 214 18.95 23.51 1.00
C MET A 214 17.98 24.50 0.36
N HIS A 215 18.05 25.75 0.81
CA HIS A 215 17.44 26.87 0.12
C HIS A 215 18.25 27.04 -1.18
N TYR A 216 17.93 26.25 -2.21
CA TYR A 216 18.48 26.45 -3.53
C TYR A 216 18.11 27.86 -3.95
N ASP A 217 19.07 28.77 -3.86
CA ASP A 217 18.94 30.09 -4.43
C ASP A 217 18.84 29.89 -5.94
N ARG A 218 17.61 30.02 -6.45
CA ARG A 218 17.28 29.86 -7.88
C ARG A 218 18.07 30.82 -8.76
N GLN A 219 18.72 31.84 -8.19
CA GLN A 219 19.54 32.81 -8.90
C GLN A 219 21.04 32.54 -8.81
N ALA A 220 21.52 31.73 -7.85
CA ALA A 220 22.94 31.55 -7.59
C ALA A 220 23.57 30.36 -8.33
N ASP A 221 22.79 29.34 -8.70
CA ASP A 221 23.32 28.12 -9.32
C ASP A 221 22.82 27.92 -10.75
N ALA A 222 23.68 28.26 -11.72
CA ALA A 222 23.45 28.05 -13.15
C ALA A 222 23.35 26.55 -13.53
N HIS A 223 23.72 25.63 -12.63
CA HIS A 223 23.67 24.18 -12.83
C HIS A 223 22.71 23.48 -11.87
N GLY A 224 21.94 24.23 -11.08
CA GLY A 224 20.91 23.67 -10.20
C GLY A 224 19.85 22.89 -10.98
N PRO A 225 19.29 21.80 -10.43
CA PRO A 225 18.36 20.90 -11.13
C PRO A 225 17.06 21.57 -11.60
N LEU A 226 16.76 22.77 -11.10
CA LEU A 226 15.59 23.59 -11.47
C LEU A 226 15.96 24.82 -12.34
N GLY A 227 17.25 25.01 -12.66
CA GLY A 227 17.80 26.19 -13.33
C GLY A 227 17.82 26.14 -14.86
N ARG A 228 17.34 25.05 -15.49
CA ARG A 228 17.20 25.02 -16.95
C ARG A 228 16.02 25.90 -17.37
N ARG A 229 16.23 27.22 -17.46
CA ARG A 229 15.39 28.07 -18.31
C ARG A 229 15.38 27.42 -19.70
N ARG A 230 14.19 27.09 -20.21
CA ARG A 230 13.97 27.05 -21.67
C ARG A 230 14.50 28.38 -22.17
N GLN A 231 15.63 28.38 -22.87
CA GLN A 231 16.02 29.55 -23.65
C GLN A 231 14.86 29.74 -24.63
N ALA A 232 14.17 30.87 -24.52
CA ALA A 232 13.27 31.30 -25.58
C ALA A 232 14.13 31.35 -26.85
N PRO A 233 13.67 30.76 -27.98
CA PRO A 233 14.40 30.87 -29.23
C PRO A 233 14.59 32.37 -29.51
N ALA A 234 15.83 32.76 -29.75
CA ALA A 234 16.18 34.13 -30.10
C ALA A 234 15.53 34.47 -31.44
N ASP A 235 14.74 35.53 -31.47
CA ASP A 235 14.14 36.09 -32.67
C ASP A 235 15.25 36.57 -33.63
N GLU A 236 15.19 36.14 -34.89
CA GLU A 236 15.79 36.88 -36.00
C GLU A 236 14.89 38.08 -36.35
N PRO A 237 15.44 39.26 -36.67
CA PRO A 237 14.63 40.42 -37.04
C PRO A 237 14.36 40.42 -38.55
N ASP A 238 13.13 40.68 -38.98
CA ASP A 238 12.85 41.83 -39.87
C ASP A 238 11.36 42.18 -40.06
N GLU A 239 11.14 43.49 -40.02
CA GLU A 239 10.10 44.38 -40.58
C GLU A 239 8.63 43.96 -40.89
N GLY A 240 7.70 44.80 -40.41
CA GLY A 240 6.31 44.90 -40.90
C GLY A 240 5.39 45.74 -40.00
N GLU A 241 5.32 47.05 -40.26
CA GLU A 241 4.47 48.08 -39.60
C GLU A 241 2.95 47.78 -39.59
N GLY A 242 2.27 48.26 -38.54
CA GLY A 242 1.04 49.06 -38.71
C GLY A 242 -0.22 48.67 -37.91
N GLY A 243 -0.53 49.45 -36.86
CA GLY A 243 -1.87 50.07 -36.71
C GLY A 243 -2.88 49.52 -35.69
N ASP A 244 -2.84 50.08 -34.47
CA ASP A 244 -3.90 50.56 -33.56
C ASP A 244 -5.33 49.95 -33.53
N GLY A 245 -5.84 49.73 -32.29
CA GLY A 245 -7.29 49.72 -32.02
C GLY A 245 -7.79 49.11 -30.70
N ALA A 246 -7.70 49.89 -29.60
CA ALA A 246 -8.64 50.06 -28.47
C ALA A 246 -9.49 48.88 -27.88
N GLY A 247 -9.52 48.79 -26.53
CA GLY A 247 -10.73 48.39 -25.79
C GLY A 247 -10.55 47.57 -24.50
N ALA A 248 -10.55 48.27 -23.35
CA ALA A 248 -11.11 47.93 -22.03
C ALA A 248 -11.42 46.45 -21.65
N ASP A 249 -10.85 45.97 -20.53
CA ASP A 249 -11.60 45.77 -19.27
C ASP A 249 -10.80 44.98 -18.22
N ASP A 250 -10.87 45.49 -17.01
CA ASP A 250 -10.13 45.12 -15.80
C ASP A 250 -10.82 43.94 -15.09
N ALA A 251 -10.19 42.76 -15.07
CA ALA A 251 -10.41 41.69 -14.09
C ALA A 251 -9.27 40.65 -14.13
N PRO A 252 -8.73 40.21 -12.98
CA PRO A 252 -7.51 39.41 -12.95
C PRO A 252 -7.75 37.98 -13.43
N ARG A 253 -7.19 37.64 -14.59
CA ARG A 253 -7.08 36.27 -15.08
C ARG A 253 -6.13 35.48 -14.17
N GLY A 254 -6.69 34.53 -13.43
CA GLY A 254 -5.91 33.51 -12.71
C GLY A 254 -5.02 32.74 -13.68
N LEU A 255 -3.71 32.85 -13.48
CA LEU A 255 -2.69 32.13 -14.23
C LEU A 255 -2.83 30.63 -13.85
N PHE A 256 -3.08 29.77 -14.84
CA PHE A 256 -3.40 28.32 -14.75
C PHE A 256 -4.89 27.98 -14.55
N GLY A 257 -5.63 28.00 -15.66
CA GLY A 257 -7.01 27.51 -15.77
C GLY A 257 -7.16 25.99 -15.60
N PHE A 258 -6.98 25.49 -14.38
CA PHE A 258 -7.42 24.15 -13.99
C PHE A 258 -8.74 24.22 -13.23
N ARG A 259 -9.83 23.91 -13.93
CA ARG A 259 -11.10 23.54 -13.32
C ARG A 259 -10.88 22.25 -12.53
N LYS A 260 -11.00 22.31 -11.21
CA LYS A 260 -10.99 21.15 -10.31
C LYS A 260 -12.13 20.21 -10.72
N LYS A 261 -11.80 19.09 -11.39
CA LYS A 261 -12.75 18.00 -11.67
C LYS A 261 -12.88 17.18 -10.38
N PRO A 262 -14.09 16.99 -9.82
CA PRO A 262 -14.26 16.12 -8.67
C PRO A 262 -13.91 14.67 -9.07
N ALA A 263 -13.16 14.01 -8.19
CA ALA A 263 -12.68 12.66 -8.34
C ALA A 263 -13.83 11.67 -8.17
N GLU A 264 -14.55 11.39 -9.25
CA GLU A 264 -15.49 10.28 -9.35
C GLU A 264 -15.59 9.83 -10.81
N ALA A 265 -14.56 9.12 -11.30
CA ALA A 265 -14.56 8.29 -12.51
C ALA A 265 -13.15 7.74 -12.75
N ALA A 266 -12.76 6.73 -11.98
CA ALA A 266 -11.59 5.90 -12.29
C ALA A 266 -11.92 4.43 -11.96
N TYR A 267 -12.99 3.93 -12.59
CA TYR A 267 -13.25 2.49 -12.71
C TYR A 267 -13.94 2.26 -14.06
N ALA A 268 -13.15 2.27 -15.12
CA ALA A 268 -13.50 1.66 -16.39
C ALA A 268 -12.31 0.79 -16.78
N SER A 269 -12.32 -0.46 -16.35
CA SER A 269 -11.46 -1.49 -16.91
C SER A 269 -12.22 -2.16 -18.05
N GLU A 270 -11.54 -2.22 -19.18
CA GLU A 270 -11.98 -2.69 -20.49
C GLU A 270 -12.48 -4.13 -20.45
N ASP A 271 -13.63 -4.36 -21.11
CA ASP A 271 -14.07 -5.66 -21.59
C ASP A 271 -13.12 -6.12 -22.71
N ILE A 272 -12.31 -7.15 -22.44
CA ILE A 272 -11.59 -7.87 -23.50
C ILE A 272 -12.53 -8.95 -24.02
N ALA A 273 -12.91 -8.77 -25.28
CA ALA A 273 -13.68 -9.70 -26.08
C ALA A 273 -12.99 -11.08 -26.18
N GLU A 274 -13.71 -12.12 -25.81
CA GLU A 274 -13.38 -13.50 -26.16
C GLU A 274 -13.50 -13.69 -27.66
N THR A 275 -12.46 -14.21 -28.30
CA THR A 275 -12.59 -14.92 -29.57
C THR A 275 -11.50 -15.99 -29.71
N GLU A 276 -11.94 -17.15 -30.21
CA GLU A 276 -11.19 -18.25 -30.84
C GLU A 276 -10.71 -19.43 -29.97
N THR A 277 -11.60 -20.42 -29.87
CA THR A 277 -11.41 -21.83 -30.31
C THR A 277 -10.00 -22.43 -30.27
N GLY A 278 -9.80 -23.40 -29.36
CA GLY A 278 -8.67 -24.33 -29.36
C GLY A 278 -9.07 -25.74 -28.93
N THR A 279 -8.98 -26.67 -29.88
CA THR A 279 -9.16 -28.14 -29.85
C THR A 279 -8.52 -28.85 -28.64
N PRO A 280 -9.13 -29.94 -28.09
CA PRO A 280 -8.51 -30.72 -27.02
C PRO A 280 -7.41 -31.67 -27.54
N PRO A 281 -6.30 -31.89 -26.82
CA PRO A 281 -5.36 -32.93 -27.21
C PRO A 281 -5.89 -34.32 -26.84
N ALA A 282 -5.88 -35.18 -27.84
CA ALA A 282 -6.19 -36.59 -27.75
C ALA A 282 -5.08 -37.39 -27.04
N SER A 283 -5.54 -38.45 -26.40
CA SER A 283 -4.84 -39.65 -25.94
C SER A 283 -3.64 -40.11 -26.78
N GLY A 284 -2.56 -40.49 -26.09
CA GLY A 284 -1.45 -41.29 -26.63
C GLY A 284 -0.79 -42.10 -25.53
N VAL A 285 -1.23 -43.35 -25.37
CA VAL A 285 -0.58 -44.41 -24.59
C VAL A 285 0.52 -45.03 -25.47
N LEU A 286 1.71 -45.32 -24.90
CA LEU A 286 2.41 -46.61 -24.96
C LEU A 286 3.82 -46.53 -24.34
N THR A 287 4.03 -47.35 -23.29
CA THR A 287 5.19 -48.23 -23.00
C THR A 287 6.61 -47.66 -23.08
N GLY A 288 7.52 -47.82 -22.11
CA GLY A 288 7.60 -48.67 -20.93
C GLY A 288 9.06 -49.08 -20.74
N GLU A 289 9.62 -49.00 -19.53
CA GLU A 289 10.71 -49.89 -19.09
C GLU A 289 10.85 -49.83 -17.57
N LEU A 290 10.70 -50.98 -16.93
CA LEU A 290 11.08 -51.25 -15.54
C LEU A 290 12.60 -51.31 -15.45
N VAL A 291 13.19 -50.63 -14.45
CA VAL A 291 14.37 -51.17 -13.76
C VAL A 291 14.20 -50.95 -12.26
N GLU A 292 13.96 -52.08 -11.59
CA GLU A 292 14.03 -52.37 -10.18
C GLU A 292 15.51 -52.52 -9.76
N ASN A 293 15.86 -52.03 -8.56
CA ASN A 293 17.01 -52.34 -7.68
C ASN A 293 17.27 -51.09 -6.83
N GLY A 294 17.09 -51.04 -5.51
CA GLY A 294 17.41 -52.04 -4.50
C GLY A 294 18.59 -51.51 -3.69
N ASP A 295 18.34 -50.88 -2.54
CA ASP A 295 19.08 -51.08 -1.27
C ASP A 295 18.71 -50.03 -0.21
N GLN A 296 17.88 -50.46 0.73
CA GLN A 296 17.98 -50.09 2.14
C GLN A 296 18.92 -51.09 2.81
N PRO A 297 19.68 -50.67 3.83
CA PRO A 297 19.88 -51.55 4.97
C PRO A 297 19.32 -50.95 6.26
N GLU A 298 18.41 -51.73 6.85
CA GLU A 298 17.92 -51.69 8.22
C GLU A 298 19.04 -52.00 9.25
N PRO A 299 18.79 -51.76 10.56
CA PRO A 299 19.80 -51.52 11.59
C PRO A 299 20.24 -52.78 12.35
N GLY A 300 21.38 -52.70 13.06
CA GLY A 300 21.88 -53.75 13.94
C GLY A 300 22.96 -53.26 14.93
N PRO A 301 23.22 -53.98 16.03
CA PRO A 301 23.03 -53.45 17.38
C PRO A 301 24.32 -53.33 18.23
N ASP A 302 24.11 -52.82 19.44
CA ASP A 302 24.88 -52.99 20.69
C ASP A 302 25.63 -51.78 21.28
N ALA A 303 25.03 -51.33 22.39
CA ALA A 303 25.62 -51.03 23.70
C ALA A 303 26.62 -49.86 23.81
N VAL A 304 26.22 -48.82 24.54
CA VAL A 304 26.76 -48.54 25.90
C VAL A 304 25.69 -47.80 26.71
N SER A 305 25.38 -48.38 27.87
CA SER A 305 24.61 -47.85 28.99
C SER A 305 25.29 -46.64 29.64
N VAL A 306 24.53 -45.60 29.98
CA VAL A 306 24.81 -44.81 31.19
C VAL A 306 23.50 -44.53 31.92
N ASP A 307 23.44 -45.09 33.12
CA ASP A 307 22.44 -44.87 34.16
C ASP A 307 22.20 -43.39 34.45
N THR A 308 20.93 -43.03 34.65
CA THR A 308 20.57 -42.11 35.73
C THR A 308 19.18 -42.48 36.23
N LYS A 309 19.16 -43.28 37.29
CA LYS A 309 18.01 -43.47 38.15
C LYS A 309 18.31 -42.79 39.47
N THR A 310 17.34 -41.99 39.92
CA THR A 310 16.89 -41.86 41.32
C THR A 310 17.24 -40.57 42.07
N PHE A 311 16.22 -39.72 42.18
CA PHE A 311 15.69 -39.00 43.37
C PHE A 311 16.66 -38.36 44.39
N VAL A 312 16.48 -37.05 44.62
CA VAL A 312 15.73 -36.49 45.77
C VAL A 312 14.95 -35.27 45.29
#